data_AF-A0A7W3RD04-F1
#
_entry.id   AF-A0A7W3RD04-F1
#
_cell.length_a   1.000
_cell.length_b   1.000
_cell.length_c   1.000
_cell.angle_alpha   90.00
_cell.angle_beta   90.00
_cell.angle_gamma   90.00
#
_symmetry.space_group_name_H-M   'P 1'
#
loop_
_entity.id
_entity.type
_entity.pdbx_description
1 polymer ?
#
loop_
_entity_poly.entity_id
_entity_poly.type
_entity_poly.pdbx_seq_one_letter_code
_entity_poly.pdbx_strand_id
1 'polypeptide(L)'
;MKTEQQYFEEGKSIQTYMNDMSTLKEESLAVYEQFQLPKDGLADKLKAHKLHFLAITEDWCGDAMMINPIIRKVAEAAGIDVRVALRDADTELIDRHLTNGGRAIPIILIFNNEGNLLGKWGPRAPEVQQIVDELRATLPSKEDPSFEEKQKEVFSSLRRRYKEEPALWSYVYNSFKETVLAVVK
;
A
#
# COMPACT_ATOMS: atom_id res chain seq x y z
N MET A 1 -1.36 -25.06 6.22
CA MET A 1 -0.97 -23.64 6.09
C MET A 1 -2.12 -22.91 5.45
N LYS A 2 -2.43 -21.70 5.95
CA LYS A 2 -3.55 -20.89 5.49
C LYS A 2 -3.26 -20.30 4.09
N THR A 3 -4.22 -20.40 3.16
CA THR A 3 -4.08 -19.80 1.82
C THR A 3 -4.28 -18.29 1.87
N GLU A 4 -3.76 -17.58 0.87
CA GLU A 4 -3.94 -16.13 0.70
C GLU A 4 -5.44 -15.76 0.65
N GLN A 5 -6.25 -16.60 0.01
CA GLN A 5 -7.71 -16.46 -0.03
C GLN A 5 -8.35 -16.60 1.36
N GLN A 6 -7.87 -17.53 2.20
CA GLN A 6 -8.35 -17.62 3.58
C GLN A 6 -7.96 -16.39 4.42
N TYR A 7 -6.81 -15.76 4.15
CA TYR A 7 -6.47 -14.48 4.80
C TYR A 7 -7.40 -13.35 4.36
N PHE A 8 -7.83 -13.36 3.10
CA PHE A 8 -8.85 -12.44 2.62
C PHE A 8 -10.18 -12.66 3.35
N GLU A 9 -10.67 -13.89 3.43
CA GLU A 9 -11.98 -14.23 4.04
C GLU A 9 -12.05 -13.88 5.53
N GLU A 10 -10.95 -14.05 6.27
CA GLU A 10 -10.85 -13.72 7.69
C GLU A 10 -10.53 -12.23 7.94
N GLY A 11 -10.05 -11.51 6.92
CA GLY A 11 -9.61 -10.14 7.03
C GLY A 11 -10.79 -9.17 7.20
N LYS A 12 -10.59 -8.13 8.02
CA LYS A 12 -11.52 -6.99 8.09
C LYS A 12 -11.40 -6.12 6.84
N SER A 13 -12.46 -5.41 6.49
CA SER A 13 -12.44 -4.48 5.36
C SER A 13 -11.39 -3.39 5.56
N ILE A 14 -10.82 -2.89 4.47
CA ILE A 14 -9.85 -1.79 4.52
C ILE A 14 -10.44 -0.54 5.15
N GLN A 15 -11.74 -0.29 4.96
CA GLN A 15 -12.45 0.81 5.61
C GLN A 15 -12.48 0.64 7.13
N THR A 16 -12.87 -0.55 7.63
CA THR A 16 -12.86 -0.83 9.07
C THR A 16 -11.45 -0.75 9.62
N TYR A 17 -10.46 -1.32 8.92
CA TYR A 17 -9.06 -1.18 9.30
C TYR A 17 -8.63 0.28 9.44
N MET A 18 -8.89 1.12 8.44
CA MET A 18 -8.54 2.55 8.49
C MET A 18 -9.25 3.30 9.62
N ASN A 19 -10.49 2.94 9.92
CA ASN A 19 -11.24 3.51 11.04
C ASN A 19 -10.68 3.09 12.41
N ASP A 20 -10.08 1.90 12.50
CA ASP A 20 -9.51 1.36 13.74
C ASP A 20 -8.03 1.70 13.93
N MET A 21 -7.37 2.36 12.95
CA MET A 21 -5.95 2.70 13.03
C MET A 21 -5.62 3.51 14.29
N SER A 22 -4.51 3.17 14.94
CA SER A 22 -4.06 3.80 16.18
C SER A 22 -2.92 4.80 15.98
N THR A 23 -2.07 4.60 14.97
CA THR A 23 -0.85 5.40 14.79
C THR A 23 -0.98 6.50 13.74
N LEU A 24 -1.27 6.14 12.48
CA LEU A 24 -1.25 7.08 11.34
C LEU A 24 -2.64 7.33 10.74
N LYS A 25 -3.67 7.29 11.58
CA LYS A 25 -5.07 7.32 11.15
C LYS A 25 -5.41 8.64 10.45
N GLU A 26 -5.09 9.76 11.10
CA GLU A 26 -5.47 11.09 10.62
C GLU A 26 -4.77 11.43 9.30
N GLU A 27 -3.50 11.08 9.15
CA GLU A 27 -2.75 11.31 7.92
C GLU A 27 -3.25 10.41 6.77
N SER A 28 -3.59 9.16 7.06
CA SER A 28 -4.16 8.23 6.09
C SER A 28 -5.54 8.69 5.60
N LEU A 29 -6.40 9.16 6.52
CA LEU A 29 -7.69 9.75 6.17
C LEU A 29 -7.53 11.07 5.41
N ALA A 30 -6.55 11.90 5.76
CA ALA A 30 -6.27 13.14 5.02
C ALA A 30 -5.87 12.85 3.56
N VAL A 31 -5.06 11.83 3.30
CA VAL A 31 -4.75 11.38 1.92
C VAL A 31 -6.01 10.87 1.24
N TYR A 32 -6.82 10.06 1.92
CA TYR A 32 -8.11 9.60 1.38
C TYR A 32 -9.00 10.78 0.99
N GLU A 33 -9.20 11.77 1.85
CA GLU A 33 -10.09 12.89 1.55
C GLU A 33 -9.60 13.73 0.37
N GLN A 34 -8.29 13.99 0.31
CA GLN A 34 -7.69 14.87 -0.69
C GLN A 34 -7.45 14.19 -2.04
N PHE A 35 -7.09 12.91 -2.05
CA PHE A 35 -6.79 12.19 -3.30
C PHE A 35 -8.04 12.14 -4.20
N GLN A 36 -7.91 12.69 -5.41
CA GLN A 36 -8.95 12.66 -6.42
C GLN A 36 -8.65 11.54 -7.41
N LEU A 37 -9.57 10.57 -7.50
CA LEU A 37 -9.43 9.47 -8.45
C LEU A 37 -9.44 10.02 -9.90
N PRO A 38 -8.44 9.71 -10.73
CA PRO A 38 -8.44 10.11 -12.13
C PRO A 38 -9.65 9.55 -12.90
N LYS A 39 -10.23 10.38 -13.78
CA LYS A 39 -11.36 10.02 -14.64
C LYS A 39 -10.90 9.37 -15.95
N ASP A 40 -10.02 8.38 -15.84
CA ASP A 40 -9.37 7.72 -16.98
C ASP A 40 -10.00 6.36 -17.37
N GLY A 41 -11.11 6.00 -16.72
CA GLY A 41 -11.87 4.78 -16.99
C GLY A 41 -11.35 3.52 -16.29
N LEU A 42 -10.31 3.59 -15.45
CA LEU A 42 -9.78 2.42 -14.74
C LEU A 42 -10.87 1.68 -13.95
N ALA A 43 -11.62 2.41 -13.11
CA ALA A 43 -12.64 1.81 -12.25
C ALA A 43 -13.70 1.03 -13.04
N ASP A 44 -14.16 1.58 -14.16
CA ASP A 44 -15.16 0.92 -15.01
C ASP A 44 -14.61 -0.32 -15.70
N LYS A 45 -13.33 -0.29 -16.10
CA LYS A 45 -12.66 -1.48 -16.64
C LYS A 45 -12.56 -2.58 -15.59
N LEU A 46 -12.21 -2.25 -14.35
CA LEU A 46 -12.05 -3.24 -13.29
C LEU A 46 -13.37 -3.90 -12.85
N LYS A 47 -14.51 -3.20 -12.92
CA LYS A 47 -15.84 -3.77 -12.62
C LYS A 47 -16.15 -5.05 -13.40
N ALA A 48 -15.65 -5.15 -14.64
CA ALA A 48 -15.90 -6.31 -15.49
C ALA A 48 -15.19 -7.60 -15.00
N HIS A 49 -14.13 -7.47 -14.19
CA HIS A 49 -13.26 -8.60 -13.82
C HIS A 49 -13.61 -9.27 -12.49
N LYS A 50 -14.56 -8.71 -11.71
CA LYS A 50 -14.99 -9.26 -10.41
C LYS A 50 -13.82 -9.63 -9.49
N LEU A 51 -12.92 -8.67 -9.28
CA LEU A 51 -11.73 -8.85 -8.46
C LEU A 51 -12.05 -8.62 -6.98
N HIS A 52 -11.17 -9.13 -6.13
CA HIS A 52 -11.03 -8.72 -4.74
C HIS A 52 -9.56 -8.64 -4.38
N PHE A 53 -9.22 -7.80 -3.40
CA PHE A 53 -7.83 -7.53 -3.01
C PHE A 53 -7.58 -7.85 -1.52
N LEU A 54 -6.36 -8.28 -1.21
CA LEU A 54 -5.87 -8.40 0.18
C LEU A 54 -4.66 -7.48 0.37
N ALA A 55 -4.75 -6.55 1.31
CA ALA A 55 -3.64 -5.69 1.72
C ALA A 55 -2.93 -6.30 2.94
N ILE A 56 -1.65 -6.65 2.78
CA ILE A 56 -0.76 -6.99 3.89
C ILE A 56 -0.13 -5.69 4.37
N THR A 57 -0.49 -5.21 5.56
CA THR A 57 -0.20 -3.83 5.99
C THR A 57 -0.09 -3.71 7.50
N GLU A 58 0.38 -2.55 7.96
CA GLU A 58 0.39 -2.15 9.37
C GLU A 58 0.11 -0.65 9.51
N ASP A 59 -0.54 -0.26 10.61
CA ASP A 59 -0.99 1.12 10.83
C ASP A 59 0.13 2.09 11.19
N TRP A 60 1.30 1.57 11.60
CA TRP A 60 2.50 2.35 11.90
C TRP A 60 3.35 2.65 10.64
N CYS A 61 3.05 2.00 9.51
CA CYS A 61 3.83 2.10 8.28
C CYS A 61 3.51 3.37 7.50
N GLY A 62 4.52 4.22 7.27
CA GLY A 62 4.37 5.47 6.52
C GLY A 62 3.96 5.27 5.06
N ASP A 63 4.50 4.25 4.39
CA ASP A 63 4.09 3.94 3.01
C ASP A 63 2.62 3.47 2.95
N ALA A 64 2.22 2.63 3.90
CA ALA A 64 0.84 2.16 4.02
C ALA A 64 -0.15 3.30 4.27
N MET A 65 0.23 4.30 5.08
CA MET A 65 -0.56 5.50 5.33
C MET A 65 -0.90 6.23 4.03
N MET A 66 -0.02 6.26 3.03
CA MET A 66 -0.30 6.91 1.73
C MET A 66 -1.02 5.96 0.76
N ILE A 67 -0.58 4.71 0.71
CA ILE A 67 -1.00 3.77 -0.33
C ILE A 67 -2.41 3.23 -0.06
N ASN A 68 -2.69 2.76 1.15
CA ASN A 68 -3.98 2.16 1.49
C ASN A 68 -5.19 3.04 1.14
N PRO A 69 -5.20 4.36 1.44
CA PRO A 69 -6.31 5.21 1.06
C PRO A 69 -6.48 5.36 -0.47
N ILE A 70 -5.39 5.35 -1.23
CA ILE A 70 -5.43 5.40 -2.71
C ILE A 70 -6.04 4.10 -3.25
N ILE A 71 -5.57 2.95 -2.78
CA ILE A 71 -6.10 1.63 -3.17
C ILE A 71 -7.58 1.51 -2.81
N ARG A 72 -7.95 1.96 -1.61
CA ARG A 72 -9.35 2.02 -1.16
C ARG A 72 -10.22 2.83 -2.13
N LYS A 73 -9.79 4.03 -2.55
CA LYS A 73 -10.56 4.85 -3.51
C LYS A 73 -10.77 4.15 -4.85
N VAL A 74 -9.73 3.51 -5.38
CA VAL A 74 -9.83 2.76 -6.64
C VAL A 74 -10.83 1.62 -6.49
N ALA A 75 -10.73 0.87 -5.39
CA ALA A 75 -11.58 -0.27 -5.13
C ALA A 75 -13.04 0.11 -4.90
N GLU A 76 -13.33 1.14 -4.12
CA GLU A 76 -14.69 1.66 -3.91
C GLU A 76 -15.34 2.10 -5.23
N ALA A 77 -14.60 2.83 -6.08
CA ALA A 77 -15.11 3.25 -7.38
C ALA A 77 -15.37 2.07 -8.35
N ALA A 78 -14.62 0.98 -8.19
CA ALA A 78 -14.74 -0.25 -8.99
C ALA A 78 -15.68 -1.29 -8.36
N GLY A 79 -16.20 -1.08 -7.15
CA GLY A 79 -17.00 -2.07 -6.42
C GLY A 79 -16.20 -3.32 -6.01
N ILE A 80 -14.91 -3.17 -5.74
CA ILE A 80 -13.99 -4.24 -5.34
C ILE A 80 -13.88 -4.31 -3.82
N ASP A 81 -14.01 -5.50 -3.24
CA ASP A 81 -13.76 -5.71 -1.81
C ASP A 81 -12.25 -5.76 -1.54
N VAL A 82 -11.82 -5.05 -0.49
CA VAL A 82 -10.42 -5.02 -0.05
C VAL A 82 -10.38 -5.37 1.42
N ARG A 83 -9.69 -6.46 1.74
CA ARG A 83 -9.47 -6.92 3.11
C ARG A 83 -8.05 -6.70 3.57
N VAL A 84 -7.83 -6.74 4.87
CA VAL A 84 -6.53 -6.47 5.50
C VAL A 84 -6.06 -7.68 6.30
N ALA A 85 -4.80 -8.05 6.06
CA ALA A 85 -4.01 -8.92 6.94
C ALA A 85 -2.89 -8.09 7.58
N LEU A 86 -2.74 -8.17 8.90
CA LEU A 86 -1.67 -7.48 9.62
C LEU A 86 -0.37 -8.28 9.47
N ARG A 87 0.70 -7.61 9.02
CA ARG A 87 2.02 -8.21 8.78
C ARG A 87 2.58 -8.89 10.04
N ASP A 88 2.41 -8.24 11.18
CA ASP A 88 3.04 -8.62 12.45
C ASP A 88 2.19 -9.63 13.24
N ALA A 89 0.88 -9.72 12.95
CA ALA A 89 -0.01 -10.70 13.59
C ALA A 89 0.27 -12.13 13.12
N ASP A 90 0.68 -12.29 11.86
CA ASP A 90 1.07 -13.57 11.27
C ASP A 90 2.07 -13.33 10.12
N THR A 91 3.31 -13.76 10.33
CA THR A 91 4.37 -13.51 9.35
C THR A 91 4.38 -14.53 8.20
N GLU A 92 3.66 -15.65 8.29
CA GLU A 92 3.64 -16.69 7.25
C GLU A 92 3.18 -16.14 5.90
N LEU A 93 2.22 -15.22 5.92
CA LEU A 93 1.71 -14.60 4.69
C LEU A 93 2.76 -13.70 4.04
N ILE A 94 3.37 -12.77 4.80
CA ILE A 94 4.35 -11.83 4.22
C ILE A 94 5.65 -12.53 3.81
N ASP A 95 6.01 -13.63 4.46
CA ASP A 95 7.19 -14.43 4.11
C ASP A 95 7.12 -15.06 2.72
N ARG A 96 5.89 -15.25 2.19
CA ARG A 96 5.67 -15.70 0.81
C ARG A 96 5.75 -14.59 -0.23
N HIS A 97 5.77 -13.33 0.23
CA HIS A 97 5.70 -12.15 -0.64
C HIS A 97 6.84 -11.15 -0.42
N LEU A 98 7.99 -11.63 0.06
CA LEU A 98 9.19 -10.81 0.31
C LEU A 98 9.56 -9.93 -0.88
N THR A 99 10.06 -8.74 -0.57
CA THR A 99 10.65 -7.79 -1.52
C THR A 99 12.13 -7.65 -1.19
N ASN A 100 13.00 -8.06 -2.11
CA ASN A 100 14.45 -8.09 -1.90
C ASN A 100 14.85 -8.83 -0.60
N GLY A 101 14.17 -9.94 -0.31
CA GLY A 101 14.35 -10.72 0.92
C GLY A 101 13.77 -10.10 2.20
N GLY A 102 13.21 -8.89 2.13
CA GLY A 102 12.60 -8.20 3.27
C GLY A 102 11.07 -8.28 3.30
N ARG A 103 10.51 -8.22 4.51
CA ARG A 103 9.06 -8.12 4.79
C ARG A 103 8.54 -6.69 4.59
N ALA A 104 8.73 -6.16 3.38
CA ALA A 104 8.29 -4.80 3.06
C ALA A 104 6.78 -4.74 2.84
N ILE A 105 6.15 -3.67 3.33
CA ILE A 105 4.70 -3.44 3.28
C ILE A 105 4.40 -1.99 2.89
N PRO A 106 3.20 -1.69 2.35
CA PRO A 106 2.09 -2.61 2.10
C PRO A 106 2.29 -3.49 0.86
N ILE A 107 1.78 -4.72 0.88
CA ILE A 107 1.66 -5.56 -0.33
C ILE A 107 0.18 -5.74 -0.65
N ILE A 108 -0.21 -5.48 -1.89
CA ILE A 108 -1.58 -5.67 -2.37
C ILE A 108 -1.61 -6.92 -3.23
N LEU A 109 -2.32 -7.94 -2.77
CA LEU A 109 -2.58 -9.17 -3.53
C LEU A 109 -3.88 -9.01 -4.31
N ILE A 110 -3.86 -9.44 -5.58
CA ILE A 110 -4.97 -9.27 -6.53
C ILE A 110 -5.51 -10.65 -6.91
N PHE A 111 -6.79 -10.88 -6.68
CA PHE A 111 -7.45 -12.16 -6.96
C PHE A 111 -8.53 -12.02 -8.03
N ASN A 112 -8.80 -13.12 -8.75
CA ASN A 112 -10.02 -13.25 -9.55
C ASN A 112 -11.21 -13.70 -8.68
N ASN A 113 -12.40 -13.82 -9.27
CA ASN A 113 -13.61 -14.21 -8.52
C ASN A 113 -13.52 -15.61 -7.87
N GLU A 114 -12.66 -16.48 -8.37
CA GLU A 114 -12.48 -17.86 -7.87
C GLU A 114 -11.50 -17.91 -6.68
N GLY A 115 -10.93 -16.77 -6.27
CA GLY A 115 -9.92 -16.70 -5.20
C GLY A 115 -8.50 -17.06 -5.67
N ASN A 116 -8.28 -17.17 -6.98
CA ASN A 116 -6.94 -17.42 -7.54
C ASN A 116 -6.13 -16.13 -7.56
N LEU A 117 -4.91 -16.17 -7.02
CA LEU A 117 -3.98 -15.04 -7.01
C LEU A 117 -3.48 -14.75 -8.44
N LEU A 118 -3.87 -13.61 -8.99
CA LEU A 118 -3.46 -13.14 -10.32
C LEU A 118 -2.13 -12.40 -10.29
N GLY A 119 -1.84 -11.70 -9.19
CA GLY A 119 -0.60 -10.96 -9.04
C GLY A 119 -0.53 -10.16 -7.74
N LYS A 120 0.55 -9.40 -7.59
CA LYS A 120 0.80 -8.54 -6.43
C LYS A 120 1.37 -7.19 -6.85
N TRP A 121 1.11 -6.17 -6.04
CA TRP A 121 1.70 -4.84 -6.16
C TRP A 121 2.29 -4.39 -4.81
N GLY A 122 3.34 -3.57 -4.86
CA GLY A 122 4.00 -2.99 -3.67
C GLY A 122 5.46 -3.44 -3.51
N PRO A 123 6.17 -2.89 -2.51
CA PRO A 123 5.68 -2.03 -1.43
C PRO A 123 5.57 -0.55 -1.80
N ARG A 124 6.17 -0.12 -2.91
CA ARG A 124 6.18 1.27 -3.38
C ARG A 124 6.11 1.30 -4.90
N ALA A 125 5.58 2.41 -5.44
CA ALA A 125 5.79 2.74 -6.85
C ALA A 125 7.30 3.00 -7.11
N PRO A 126 7.83 2.70 -8.31
CA PRO A 126 9.24 2.89 -8.63
C PRO A 126 9.77 4.31 -8.34
N GLU A 127 9.00 5.34 -8.69
CA GLU A 127 9.37 6.74 -8.48
C GLU A 127 9.42 7.10 -6.99
N VAL A 128 8.49 6.56 -6.21
CA VAL A 128 8.48 6.74 -4.74
C VAL A 128 9.67 6.01 -4.12
N GLN A 129 10.00 4.81 -4.60
CA GLN A 129 11.18 4.06 -4.15
C GLN A 129 12.47 4.85 -4.40
N GLN A 130 12.63 5.42 -5.59
CA GLN A 130 13.78 6.27 -5.92
C GLN A 130 13.91 7.46 -4.95
N ILE A 131 12.81 8.16 -4.67
CA ILE A 131 12.81 9.29 -3.71
C ILE A 131 13.24 8.84 -2.31
N VAL A 132 12.76 7.68 -1.85
CA VAL A 132 13.14 7.12 -0.56
C VAL A 132 14.62 6.76 -0.53
N ASP A 133 15.14 6.18 -1.61
CA ASP A 133 16.55 5.79 -1.71
C ASP A 133 17.47 7.02 -1.74
N GLU A 134 17.11 8.06 -2.49
CA GLU A 134 17.82 9.34 -2.51
C GLU A 134 17.88 10.00 -1.12
N LEU A 135 16.76 10.03 -0.40
CA LEU A 135 16.71 10.58 0.96
C LEU A 135 17.45 9.72 1.98
N ARG A 136 17.50 8.40 1.79
CA ARG A 136 18.30 7.51 2.65
C ARG A 136 19.78 7.63 2.38
N ALA A 137 20.18 7.93 1.14
CA ALA A 137 21.57 8.14 0.76
C ALA A 137 22.17 9.39 1.41
N THR A 138 21.36 10.33 1.90
CA THR A 138 21.84 11.50 2.67
C THR A 138 22.08 11.19 4.14
N LEU A 139 21.73 10.00 4.64
CA LEU A 139 21.98 9.63 6.03
C LEU A 139 23.47 9.38 6.25
N PRO A 140 24.01 9.78 7.42
CA PRO A 140 25.38 9.43 7.77
C PRO A 140 25.51 7.91 8.01
N SER A 141 26.73 7.45 8.28
CA SER A 141 26.96 6.07 8.73
C SER A 141 26.09 5.74 9.95
N LYS A 142 25.68 4.49 10.09
CA LYS A 142 24.93 4.01 11.27
C LYS A 142 25.70 4.17 12.59
N GLU A 143 27.01 4.30 12.52
CA GLU A 143 27.90 4.50 13.67
C GLU A 143 28.03 5.99 14.05
N ASP A 144 27.52 6.90 13.22
CA ASP A 144 27.57 8.34 13.47
C ASP A 144 26.60 8.72 14.61
N PRO A 145 27.03 9.48 15.63
CA PRO A 145 26.16 9.90 16.73
C PRO A 145 24.91 10.69 16.28
N SER A 146 24.95 11.34 15.12
CA SER A 146 23.82 12.10 14.55
C SER A 146 22.85 11.24 13.74
N PHE A 147 23.15 9.94 13.52
CA PHE A 147 22.36 9.07 12.65
C PHE A 147 20.90 8.99 13.05
N GLU A 148 20.61 8.78 14.33
CA GLU A 148 19.22 8.64 14.82
C GLU A 148 18.40 9.91 14.60
N GLU A 149 18.99 11.08 14.87
CA GLU A 149 18.36 12.38 14.66
C GLU A 149 18.09 12.61 13.17
N LYS A 150 19.10 12.42 12.31
CA LYS A 150 18.97 12.58 10.86
C LYS A 150 17.98 11.60 10.25
N GLN A 151 17.95 10.36 10.73
CA GLN A 151 16.97 9.37 10.31
C GLN A 151 15.55 9.79 10.66
N LYS A 152 15.33 10.32 11.87
CA LYS A 152 14.04 10.84 12.29
C LYS A 152 13.60 12.04 11.44
N GLU A 153 14.50 12.95 11.13
CA GLU A 153 14.24 14.08 10.22
C GLU A 153 13.83 13.59 8.82
N VAL A 154 14.57 12.64 8.25
CA VAL A 154 14.26 12.04 6.94
C VAL A 154 12.88 11.38 6.94
N PHE A 155 12.56 10.58 7.97
CA PHE A 155 11.26 9.93 8.06
C PHE A 155 10.12 10.92 8.30
N SER A 156 10.33 11.97 9.09
CA SER A 156 9.35 13.05 9.27
C SER A 156 9.09 13.80 7.96
N SER A 157 10.16 14.13 7.23
CA SER A 157 10.07 14.75 5.91
C SER A 157 9.28 13.85 4.94
N LEU A 158 9.64 12.57 4.82
CA LEU A 158 8.93 11.60 3.98
C LEU A 158 7.44 11.52 4.34
N ARG A 159 7.09 11.40 5.63
CA ARG A 159 5.69 11.35 6.07
C ARG A 159 4.90 12.59 5.67
N ARG A 160 5.50 13.78 5.81
CA ARG A 160 4.87 15.02 5.36
C ARG A 160 4.62 14.99 3.85
N ARG A 161 5.63 14.62 3.06
CA ARG A 161 5.51 14.53 1.60
C ARG A 161 4.43 13.54 1.18
N TYR A 162 4.37 12.38 1.82
CA TYR A 162 3.35 11.35 1.58
C TYR A 162 1.92 11.85 1.86
N LYS A 163 1.76 12.71 2.87
CA LYS A 163 0.48 13.33 3.23
C LYS A 163 0.08 14.50 2.34
N GLU A 164 1.03 15.19 1.71
CA GLU A 164 0.80 16.53 1.14
C GLU A 164 1.12 16.67 -0.36
N GLU A 165 1.87 15.74 -0.98
CA GLU A 165 2.32 15.86 -2.37
C GLU A 165 1.47 15.02 -3.35
N PRO A 166 0.60 15.65 -4.18
CA PRO A 166 -0.25 14.92 -5.13
C PRO A 166 0.52 14.14 -6.20
N ALA A 167 1.75 14.56 -6.50
CA ALA A 167 2.63 13.84 -7.43
C ALA A 167 2.92 12.42 -6.93
N LEU A 168 3.16 12.23 -5.63
CA LEU A 168 3.42 10.91 -5.04
C LEU A 168 2.20 10.01 -5.13
N TRP A 169 1.01 10.57 -4.91
CA TRP A 169 -0.24 9.81 -5.08
C TRP A 169 -0.46 9.39 -6.52
N SER A 170 -0.09 10.24 -7.47
CA SER A 170 -0.17 9.95 -8.90
C SER A 170 0.78 8.81 -9.30
N TYR A 171 2.00 8.77 -8.76
CA TYR A 171 2.93 7.65 -8.97
C TYR A 171 2.38 6.33 -8.42
N VAL A 172 1.84 6.34 -7.19
CA VAL A 172 1.17 5.16 -6.61
C VAL A 172 0.03 4.69 -7.50
N TYR A 173 -0.86 5.62 -7.87
CA TYR A 173 -2.02 5.30 -8.70
C TYR A 173 -1.62 4.72 -10.06
N ASN A 174 -0.68 5.36 -10.78
CA ASN A 174 -0.27 4.94 -12.11
C ASN A 174 0.45 3.58 -12.08
N SER A 175 1.36 3.38 -11.12
CA SER A 175 2.05 2.10 -10.97
C SER A 175 1.08 0.96 -10.61
N PHE A 176 0.14 1.22 -9.71
CA PHE A 176 -0.90 0.24 -9.36
C PHE A 176 -1.80 -0.07 -10.56
N LYS A 177 -2.24 0.97 -11.29
CA LYS A 177 -3.03 0.85 -12.51
C LYS A 177 -2.35 -0.04 -13.54
N GLU A 178 -1.09 0.20 -13.85
CA GLU A 178 -0.33 -0.63 -14.80
C GLU A 178 -0.29 -2.10 -14.37
N THR A 179 -0.06 -2.33 -13.07
CA THR A 179 0.03 -3.69 -12.52
C THR A 179 -1.30 -4.43 -12.59
N VAL A 180 -2.40 -3.80 -12.16
CA VAL A 180 -3.71 -4.45 -12.22
C VAL A 180 -4.13 -4.72 -13.66
N LEU A 181 -3.88 -3.78 -14.58
CA LEU A 181 -4.18 -3.96 -16.01
C LEU A 181 -3.33 -5.05 -16.68
N ALA A 182 -2.12 -5.30 -16.19
CA ALA A 182 -1.27 -6.37 -16.70
C ALA A 182 -1.77 -7.78 -16.31
N VAL A 183 -2.45 -7.91 -15.17
CA VAL A 183 -2.94 -9.20 -14.65
C VAL A 183 -4.41 -9.49 -14.98
N VAL A 184 -5.18 -8.45 -15.34
CA VAL A 184 -6.56 -8.60 -15.83
C VAL A 184 -6.58 -8.50 -17.36
N LYS A 185 -6.17 -9.58 -18.01
CA LYS A 185 -6.27 -9.74 -19.46
C LYS A 185 -7.48 -10.57 -19.84
#